data_AF-A0A9Q1E7X2-F1
#
_entry.id   AF-A0A9Q1E7X2-F1
#
_cell.length_a   1.000
_cell.length_b   1.000
_cell.length_c   1.000
_cell.angle_alpha   90.00
_cell.angle_beta   90.00
_cell.angle_gamma   90.00
#
_symmetry.space_group_name_H-M   'P 1'
#
loop_
_entity.id
_entity.type
_entity.pdbx_description
1 polymer ?
#
loop_
_entity_poly.entity_id
_entity_poly.type
_entity_poly.pdbx_seq_one_letter_code
_entity_poly.pdbx_strand_id
1 'polypeptide(L)'
;METPVAVACVLIKSTVPVLRLYFEGQEDLKTDFRMSREAMNVLMRNLEVPKRHGWELELEVLILIYWLAHGASYSVVSRVFGMPKTSVLRAVHKIADLLLAIQK
;
A
#
# COMPACT_ATOMS: atom_id res chain seq x y z
N MET A 1 -16.25 13.52 13.43
CA MET A 1 -15.64 12.42 14.20
C MET A 1 -14.71 11.69 13.25
N GLU A 2 -13.54 12.28 13.02
CA GLU A 2 -12.56 11.82 12.03
C GLU A 2 -11.70 10.72 12.67
N THR A 3 -11.58 9.59 11.99
CA THR A 3 -10.81 8.45 12.49
C THR A 3 -9.32 8.82 12.59
N PRO A 4 -8.61 8.44 13.66
CA PRO A 4 -7.21 8.81 13.89
C PRO A 4 -6.23 8.30 12.81
N VAL A 5 -6.68 7.38 11.94
CA VAL A 5 -5.92 6.86 10.80
C VAL A 5 -5.81 7.89 9.66
N ALA A 6 -6.84 8.69 9.41
CA ALA A 6 -6.85 9.67 8.33
C ALA A 6 -5.83 10.81 8.56
N VAL A 7 -5.65 11.22 9.82
CA VAL A 7 -4.69 12.26 10.21
C VAL A 7 -3.24 11.76 10.12
N ALA A 8 -3.00 10.46 10.38
CA ALA A 8 -1.69 9.84 10.17
C ALA A 8 -1.32 9.76 8.67
N CYS A 9 -2.29 9.45 7.80
CA CYS A 9 -2.08 9.35 6.35
C CYS A 9 -1.60 10.65 5.68
N VAL A 10 -2.02 11.83 6.16
CA VAL A 10 -1.60 13.11 5.57
C VAL A 10 -0.13 13.43 5.87
N LEU A 11 0.38 13.02 7.04
CA LEU A 11 1.79 13.21 7.44
C LEU A 11 2.74 12.16 6.81
N ILE A 12 2.20 10.99 6.44
CA ILE A 12 2.96 9.93 5.76
C ILE A 12 3.38 10.36 4.33
N LYS A 13 2.55 11.14 3.64
CA LYS A 13 2.77 11.59 2.26
C LYS A 13 4.11 12.31 2.01
N SER A 14 4.63 13.03 3.00
CA SER A 14 5.90 13.76 2.90
C SER A 14 7.09 13.05 3.54
N THR A 15 6.85 11.99 4.32
CA THR A 15 7.86 11.40 5.22
C THR A 15 8.25 9.97 4.83
N VAL A 16 7.45 9.31 3.99
CA VAL A 16 7.71 7.94 3.52
C VAL A 16 8.19 7.98 2.06
N PRO A 17 9.51 7.82 1.82
CA PRO A 17 10.09 7.95 0.48
C PRO A 17 9.44 6.99 -0.53
N VAL A 18 9.12 5.77 -0.12
CA VAL A 18 8.57 4.75 -1.04
C VAL A 18 7.17 5.10 -1.57
N LEU A 19 6.35 5.83 -0.79
CA LEU A 19 5.04 6.29 -1.23
C LEU A 19 5.16 7.50 -2.16
N ARG A 20 6.18 8.33 -1.94
CA ARG A 20 6.50 9.46 -2.81
C ARG A 20 6.79 8.99 -4.23
N LEU A 21 7.54 7.90 -4.40
CA LEU A 21 7.83 7.28 -5.70
C LEU A 21 6.57 6.82 -6.44
N TYR A 22 5.60 6.29 -5.69
CA TYR A 22 4.32 5.89 -6.26
C TYR A 22 3.48 7.09 -6.72
N PHE A 23 3.29 8.09 -5.85
CA PHE A 23 2.40 9.23 -6.10
C PHE A 23 3.00 10.29 -7.04
N GLU A 24 4.31 10.51 -7.04
CA GLU A 24 4.94 11.53 -7.88
C GLU A 24 5.20 11.04 -9.31
N GLY A 25 5.14 9.72 -9.55
CA GLY A 25 5.16 9.17 -10.91
C GLY A 25 6.52 9.22 -11.62
N GLN A 26 7.56 9.77 -10.99
CA GLN A 26 8.85 10.07 -11.60
C GLN A 26 9.79 8.86 -11.70
N GLU A 27 9.60 7.82 -10.88
CA GLU A 27 10.49 6.65 -10.84
C GLU A 27 9.77 5.34 -11.19
N ASP A 28 10.57 4.35 -11.63
CA ASP A 28 10.10 3.00 -11.92
C ASP A 28 9.74 2.26 -10.62
N LEU A 29 8.48 1.83 -10.51
CA LEU A 29 7.98 1.06 -9.36
C LEU A 29 8.66 -0.30 -9.22
N LYS A 30 9.36 -0.78 -10.25
CA LYS A 30 10.09 -2.06 -10.18
C LYS A 30 11.17 -2.08 -9.10
N THR A 31 11.79 -0.96 -8.76
CA THR A 31 12.89 -0.95 -7.79
C THR A 31 12.39 -1.35 -6.40
N ASP A 32 11.30 -0.74 -5.94
CA ASP A 32 10.79 -0.96 -4.57
C ASP A 32 9.58 -1.89 -4.50
N PHE A 33 8.76 -1.95 -5.54
CA PHE A 33 7.56 -2.78 -5.58
C PHE A 33 7.72 -4.02 -6.45
N ARG A 34 8.86 -4.17 -7.17
CA ARG A 34 9.13 -5.28 -8.12
C ARG A 34 8.03 -5.48 -9.16
N MET A 35 7.22 -4.46 -9.39
CA MET A 35 6.04 -4.46 -10.25
C MET A 35 6.07 -3.21 -11.12
N SER A 36 5.71 -3.32 -12.41
CA SER A 36 5.61 -2.15 -13.27
C SER A 36 4.39 -1.29 -12.90
N ARG A 37 4.41 -0.02 -13.33
CA ARG A 37 3.27 0.89 -13.12
C ARG A 37 1.99 0.40 -13.79
N GLU A 38 2.11 -0.24 -14.95
CA GLU A 38 0.99 -0.82 -15.68
C GLU A 38 0.38 -1.98 -14.90
N ALA A 39 1.20 -2.90 -14.39
CA ALA A 39 0.74 -4.02 -13.59
C ALA A 39 0.07 -3.56 -12.28
N MET A 40 0.63 -2.55 -11.60
CA MET A 40 0.04 -1.95 -10.41
C MET A 40 -1.32 -1.30 -10.73
N ASN A 41 -1.42 -0.56 -11.83
CA ASN A 41 -2.68 0.05 -12.26
C ASN A 41 -3.75 -0.99 -12.59
N VAL A 42 -3.37 -2.12 -13.21
CA VAL A 42 -4.30 -3.23 -13.47
C VAL A 42 -4.77 -3.85 -12.15
N LEU A 43 -3.86 -4.07 -11.19
CA LEU A 43 -4.21 -4.60 -9.87
C LEU A 43 -5.22 -3.70 -9.14
N MET A 44 -4.94 -2.41 -9.08
CA MET A 44 -5.81 -1.42 -8.41
C MET A 44 -7.20 -1.35 -9.06
N ARG A 45 -7.29 -1.54 -10.39
CA ARG A 45 -8.58 -1.59 -11.09
C ARG A 45 -9.39 -2.85 -10.75
N ASN A 46 -8.72 -4.02 -10.66
CA ASN A 46 -9.38 -5.27 -10.30
C ASN A 46 -9.86 -5.31 -8.85
N LEU A 47 -9.19 -4.57 -7.95
CA LEU A 47 -9.61 -4.41 -6.56
C LEU A 47 -10.72 -3.35 -6.37
N GLU A 48 -11.27 -2.79 -7.46
CA GLU A 48 -12.31 -1.75 -7.46
C GLU A 48 -12.02 -0.55 -6.55
N VAL A 49 -10.75 -0.16 -6.37
CA VAL A 49 -10.37 0.88 -5.40
C VAL A 49 -11.01 2.24 -5.76
N PRO A 50 -11.96 2.78 -4.96
CA PRO A 50 -12.69 3.99 -5.34
C PRO A 50 -11.80 5.24 -5.19
N LYS A 51 -11.62 5.98 -6.29
CA LYS A 51 -10.65 7.08 -6.45
C LYS A 51 -10.82 8.32 -5.55
N ARG A 52 -11.86 8.43 -4.71
CA ARG A 52 -12.13 9.66 -3.92
C ARG A 52 -12.20 9.47 -2.39
N HIS A 53 -12.41 8.25 -1.90
CA HIS A 53 -12.37 7.90 -0.47
C HIS A 53 -11.49 6.67 -0.15
N GLY A 54 -10.86 6.06 -1.16
CA GLY A 54 -10.11 4.80 -1.06
C GLY A 54 -8.60 4.91 -0.84
N TRP A 55 -8.08 6.04 -0.37
CA TRP A 55 -6.64 6.18 -0.04
C TRP A 55 -6.18 5.13 0.98
N GLU A 56 -7.08 4.69 1.87
CA GLU A 56 -6.80 3.60 2.82
C GLU A 56 -6.59 2.27 2.09
N LEU A 57 -7.46 1.92 1.12
CA LEU A 57 -7.34 0.67 0.37
C LEU A 57 -6.15 0.70 -0.59
N GLU A 58 -5.91 1.83 -1.28
CA GLU A 58 -4.73 2.00 -2.14
C GLU A 58 -3.43 1.87 -1.35
N LEU A 59 -3.35 2.48 -0.16
CA LEU A 59 -2.20 2.38 0.72
C LEU A 59 -2.00 0.97 1.28
N GLU A 60 -3.07 0.29 1.68
CA GLU A 60 -3.03 -1.11 2.11
C GLU A 60 -2.50 -2.04 1.01
N VAL A 61 -2.89 -1.80 -0.26
CA VAL A 61 -2.36 -2.55 -1.41
C VAL A 61 -0.88 -2.29 -1.60
N LEU A 62 -0.43 -1.03 -1.51
CA LEU A 62 1.00 -0.69 -1.60
C LEU A 62 1.80 -1.35 -0.48
N ILE A 63 1.27 -1.40 0.74
CA ILE A 63 1.87 -2.08 1.90
C ILE A 63 2.02 -3.57 1.61
N LEU A 64 0.98 -4.23 1.08
CA LEU A 64 1.04 -5.65 0.71
C LEU A 64 2.09 -5.90 -0.37
N ILE A 65 2.08 -5.13 -1.46
CA ILE A 65 3.01 -5.34 -2.57
C ILE A 65 4.46 -5.10 -2.13
N TYR A 66 4.72 -4.08 -1.32
CA TYR A 66 6.05 -3.87 -0.74
C TYR A 66 6.47 -5.03 0.17
N TRP A 67 5.56 -5.50 1.03
CA TRP A 67 5.80 -6.65 1.89
C TRP A 67 6.17 -7.91 1.08
N LEU A 68 5.42 -8.20 0.00
CA LEU A 68 5.68 -9.31 -0.92
C LEU A 68 6.99 -9.14 -1.69
N ALA A 69 7.25 -7.94 -2.21
CA ALA A 69 8.43 -7.65 -3.03
C ALA A 69 9.74 -7.88 -2.25
N HIS A 70 9.77 -7.51 -0.97
CA HIS A 70 10.97 -7.60 -0.14
C HIS A 70 11.03 -8.83 0.75
N GLY A 71 9.96 -9.66 0.81
CA GLY A 71 9.86 -10.76 1.77
C GLY A 71 10.06 -10.28 3.21
N ALA A 72 9.69 -9.04 3.49
CA ALA A 72 10.11 -8.32 4.69
C ALA A 72 9.28 -8.73 5.91
N SER A 73 9.86 -8.67 7.11
CA SER A 73 9.03 -8.82 8.32
C SER A 73 8.05 -7.64 8.45
N TYR A 74 6.88 -7.86 9.06
CA TYR A 74 5.91 -6.78 9.36
C TYR A 74 6.54 -5.61 10.14
N SER A 75 7.58 -5.87 10.93
CA SER A 75 8.32 -4.85 11.67
C SER A 75 9.14 -3.93 10.75
N VAL A 76 9.69 -4.45 9.65
CA VAL A 76 10.42 -3.67 8.65
C VAL A 76 9.45 -2.78 7.88
N VAL A 77 8.33 -3.35 7.43
CA VAL A 77 7.29 -2.60 6.72
C VAL A 77 6.66 -1.53 7.63
N SER A 78 6.44 -1.84 8.90
CA SER A 78 5.99 -0.89 9.93
C SER A 78 6.93 0.33 10.04
N ARG A 79 8.25 0.11 10.03
CA ARG A 79 9.24 1.20 10.06
C ARG A 79 9.26 2.01 8.77
N VAL A 80 9.23 1.35 7.62
CA VAL A 80 9.27 2.00 6.29
C VAL A 80 8.05 2.89 6.07
N PHE A 81 6.87 2.41 6.46
CA PHE A 81 5.61 3.13 6.28
C PHE A 81 5.24 4.03 7.47
N GLY A 82 6.04 4.03 8.56
CA GLY A 82 5.76 4.81 9.77
C GLY A 82 4.46 4.41 10.48
N MET A 83 4.03 3.15 10.32
CA MET A 83 2.75 2.65 10.84
C MET A 83 2.94 1.64 11.96
N PRO A 84 1.97 1.48 12.89
CA PRO A 84 1.98 0.37 13.83
C PRO A 84 2.00 -0.99 13.13
N LYS A 85 2.78 -1.94 13.66
CA LYS A 85 2.87 -3.32 13.14
C LYS A 85 1.50 -3.99 13.04
N THR A 86 0.58 -3.72 13.96
CA THR A 86 -0.78 -4.25 13.95
C THR A 86 -1.60 -3.73 12.78
N SER A 87 -1.40 -2.47 12.36
CA SER A 87 -2.04 -1.90 11.17
C SER A 87 -1.48 -2.53 9.89
N VAL A 88 -0.15 -2.68 9.80
CA VAL A 88 0.50 -3.37 8.67
C VAL A 88 0.02 -4.82 8.54
N LEU A 89 -0.07 -5.54 9.66
CA LEU A 89 -0.56 -6.92 9.70
C LEU A 89 -2.01 -7.01 9.19
N ARG A 90 -2.89 -6.10 9.62
CA ARG A 90 -4.29 -6.06 9.17
C ARG A 90 -4.38 -5.73 7.68
N ALA A 91 -3.61 -4.74 7.21
CA ALA A 91 -3.56 -4.36 5.81
C ALA A 91 -3.14 -5.56 4.93
N VAL A 92 -2.04 -6.22 5.28
CA VAL A 92 -1.52 -7.37 4.52
C VAL A 92 -2.57 -8.48 4.42
N HIS A 93 -3.16 -8.90 5.53
CA HIS A 93 -4.16 -9.98 5.50
C HIS A 93 -5.44 -9.57 4.75
N LYS A 94 -5.97 -8.37 5.01
CA LYS A 94 -7.17 -7.87 4.34
C LYS A 94 -7.02 -7.87 2.82
N ILE A 95 -5.91 -7.33 2.30
CA ILE A 95 -5.70 -7.29 0.85
C ILE A 95 -5.36 -8.68 0.29
N ALA A 96 -4.62 -9.51 1.03
CA ALA A 96 -4.35 -10.88 0.60
C ALA A 96 -5.66 -11.68 0.43
N ASP A 97 -6.59 -11.56 1.37
CA ASP A 97 -7.90 -12.21 1.29
C ASP A 97 -8.71 -11.69 0.08
N LEU A 98 -8.69 -10.37 -0.17
CA LEU A 98 -9.34 -9.77 -1.35
C LEU A 98 -8.74 -10.28 -2.67
N LEU A 99 -7.41 -10.39 -2.75
CA LEU A 99 -6.74 -10.91 -3.94
C LEU A 99 -7.04 -12.39 -4.18
N LEU A 100 -7.11 -13.20 -3.11
CA LEU A 100 -7.51 -14.59 -3.20
C LEU A 100 -8.98 -14.73 -3.61
N ALA A 101 -9.84 -13.79 -3.23
CA ALA A 101 -11.23 -13.77 -3.64
C ALA A 101 -11.43 -13.41 -5.12
N ILE A 102 -10.49 -12.68 -5.74
CA ILE A 102 -10.52 -12.34 -7.18
C ILE A 102 -10.26 -13.58 -8.06
N GLN A 103 -9.63 -14.64 -7.53
CA GLN A 103 -9.37 -15.87 -8.30
C GLN A 103 -10.57 -16.82 -8.47
N LYS A 104 -11.80 -16.36 -8.20
CA LYS A 104 -13.04 -17.10 -8.49
C LYS A 104 -13.70 -16.61 -9.77
#